data_AF-A0A060C2D4-F1
#
_entry.id   AF-A0A060C2D4-F1
#
_cell.length_a   1.000
_cell.length_b   1.000
_cell.length_c   1.000
_cell.angle_alpha   90.00
_cell.angle_beta   90.00
_cell.angle_gamma   90.00
#
_symmetry.space_group_name_H-M   'P 1'
#
loop_
_entity.id
_entity.type
_entity.pdbx_description
1 polymer ?
#
loop_
_entity_poly.entity_id
_entity_poly.type
_entity_poly.pdbx_seq_one_letter_code
_entity_poly.pdbx_strand_id
1 'polypeptide(L)'
;GVVLWIAPLLLGPDADVFDRLAGFAPHQVDQLRCHILDPRHSEVRDHLAATCRRLAVDYDLDGLKIDFLDQAMVYRGTPSTGDHDDVGEAMRVLLGQIRDELAAAGRGDLAVEFRQPYVSPAIGAYGQILRAGDCPGDAVVNRRST
;
A
#
# COMPACT_ATOMS: atom_id res chain seq x y z
N GLY A 1 -22.56 1.08 3.12
CA GLY A 1 -21.38 0.37 2.65
C GLY A 1 -20.42 0.03 3.77
N VAL A 2 -19.59 -0.98 3.52
CA VAL A 2 -18.48 -1.41 4.37
C VAL A 2 -17.16 -0.97 3.73
N VAL A 3 -16.28 -0.34 4.51
CA VAL A 3 -14.92 0.01 4.11
C VAL A 3 -13.96 -0.74 5.02
N LEU A 4 -13.03 -1.50 4.44
CA LEU A 4 -12.02 -2.23 5.20
C LEU A 4 -10.70 -1.46 5.24
N TRP A 5 -10.11 -1.33 6.42
CA TRP A 5 -8.75 -0.82 6.60
C TRP A 5 -7.73 -1.95 6.48
N ILE A 6 -6.68 -1.74 5.69
CA ILE A 6 -5.58 -2.69 5.50
C ILE A 6 -4.22 -1.99 5.46
N ALA A 7 -3.19 -2.68 5.94
CA ALA A 7 -1.80 -2.25 5.94
C ALA A 7 -0.92 -3.25 5.16
N PRO A 8 -1.12 -3.41 3.84
CA PRO A 8 -0.75 -4.63 3.14
C PRO A 8 0.75 -4.75 2.82
N LEU A 9 1.56 -3.73 3.09
CA LEU A 9 3.03 -3.80 3.06
C LEU A 9 3.65 -4.29 4.37
N LEU A 10 2.87 -4.42 5.46
CA LEU A 10 3.38 -4.87 6.75
C LEU A 10 3.24 -6.40 6.87
N LEU A 11 4.37 -7.10 6.84
CA LEU A 11 4.44 -8.55 6.96
C LEU A 11 4.72 -8.95 8.42
N GLY A 12 3.73 -9.50 9.12
CA GLY A 12 3.92 -10.07 10.45
C GLY A 12 4.60 -11.44 10.42
N PRO A 13 5.45 -11.79 11.40
CA PRO A 13 6.16 -13.07 11.46
C PRO A 13 5.24 -14.29 11.62
N ASP A 14 4.06 -14.08 12.21
CA ASP A 14 3.05 -15.11 12.45
C ASP A 14 2.06 -15.28 11.27
N ALA A 15 2.32 -14.66 10.11
CA ALA A 15 1.43 -14.72 8.94
C ALA A 15 1.70 -15.95 8.07
N ASP A 16 0.65 -16.63 7.58
CA ASP A 16 0.75 -17.80 6.69
C ASP A 16 1.60 -17.58 5.41
N VAL A 17 1.77 -16.32 5.00
CA VAL A 17 2.55 -15.92 3.81
C VAL A 17 4.01 -15.56 4.12
N PHE A 18 4.42 -15.61 5.40
CA PHE A 18 5.73 -15.14 5.85
C PHE A 18 6.89 -15.83 5.14
N ASP A 19 6.97 -17.17 5.18
CA ASP A 19 8.06 -17.94 4.57
C ASP A 19 8.25 -17.66 3.07
N ARG A 20 7.17 -17.30 2.37
CA ARG A 20 7.19 -16.98 0.94
C ARG A 20 7.62 -15.54 0.65
N LEU A 21 7.37 -14.60 1.56
CA LEU A 21 7.52 -13.16 1.32
C LEU A 21 8.64 -12.50 2.15
N ALA A 22 9.14 -13.15 3.20
CA ALA A 22 10.19 -12.62 4.07
C ALA A 22 11.49 -12.29 3.30
N GLY A 23 11.80 -13.03 2.23
CA GLY A 23 12.93 -12.74 1.34
C GLY A 23 12.83 -11.38 0.63
N PHE A 24 11.62 -10.81 0.51
CA PHE A 24 11.35 -9.49 -0.06
C PHE A 24 11.07 -8.42 1.02
N ALA A 25 11.36 -8.72 2.30
CA ALA A 25 11.07 -7.84 3.43
C ALA A 25 12.26 -7.66 4.40
N PRO A 26 13.45 -7.23 3.93
CA PRO A 26 14.67 -7.16 4.74
C PRO A 26 14.63 -6.12 5.88
N HIS A 27 13.72 -5.14 5.86
CA HIS A 27 13.60 -4.13 6.92
C HIS A 27 12.54 -4.52 7.95
N GLN A 28 12.96 -4.67 9.21
CA GLN A 28 12.10 -4.92 10.36
C GLN A 28 11.77 -3.61 11.10
N VAL A 29 10.53 -3.49 11.59
CA VAL A 29 10.05 -2.40 12.46
C VAL A 29 9.65 -2.98 13.80
N ASP A 30 10.56 -2.93 14.78
CA ASP A 30 10.41 -3.57 16.09
C ASP A 30 9.15 -3.12 16.84
N GLN A 31 8.81 -1.83 16.78
CA GLN A 31 7.63 -1.26 17.45
C GLN A 31 6.31 -1.83 16.91
N LEU A 32 6.30 -2.28 15.66
CA LEU A 32 5.13 -2.89 15.00
C LEU A 32 5.24 -4.42 14.92
N ARG A 33 6.37 -5.02 15.32
CA ARG A 33 6.70 -6.45 15.17
C ARG A 33 6.43 -6.98 13.76
N CYS A 34 6.77 -6.21 12.74
CA CYS A 34 6.58 -6.58 11.34
C CYS A 34 7.80 -6.26 10.48
N HIS A 35 7.82 -6.82 9.29
CA HIS A 35 8.75 -6.50 8.21
C HIS A 35 8.06 -5.66 7.15
N ILE A 36 8.79 -4.77 6.48
CA ILE A 36 8.28 -3.94 5.38
C ILE A 36 8.54 -4.65 4.05
N LEU A 37 7.50 -5.03 3.32
CA LEU A 37 7.63 -5.60 1.98
C LEU A 37 8.19 -4.56 0.99
N ASP A 38 9.13 -4.97 0.15
CA ASP A 38 9.69 -4.13 -0.92
C ASP A 38 8.83 -4.20 -2.19
N PRO A 39 8.09 -3.12 -2.55
CA PRO A 39 7.24 -3.13 -3.75
C PRO A 39 8.05 -3.19 -5.06
N ARG A 40 9.38 -3.03 -5.01
CA ARG A 40 10.27 -3.19 -6.18
C ARG A 40 10.32 -4.64 -6.69
N HIS A 41 9.79 -5.61 -5.96
CA HIS A 41 9.63 -6.99 -6.39
C HIS A 41 8.21 -7.24 -6.90
N SER A 42 8.06 -7.91 -8.05
CA SER A 42 6.76 -8.20 -8.64
C SER A 42 5.93 -9.15 -7.77
N GLU A 43 6.57 -10.12 -7.10
CA GLU A 43 5.90 -11.06 -6.19
C GLU A 43 5.18 -10.35 -5.02
N VAL A 44 5.76 -9.25 -4.54
CA VAL A 44 5.13 -8.37 -3.55
C VAL A 44 3.91 -7.69 -4.16
N ARG A 45 4.05 -7.07 -5.34
CA ARG A 45 2.94 -6.33 -5.97
C ARG A 45 1.77 -7.23 -6.35
N ASP A 46 2.06 -8.40 -6.90
CA ASP A 46 1.08 -9.45 -7.23
C ASP A 46 0.33 -9.90 -5.97
N HIS A 47 1.04 -10.13 -4.86
CA HIS A 47 0.41 -10.52 -3.60
C HIS A 47 -0.51 -9.42 -3.05
N LEU A 48 -0.10 -8.16 -3.11
CA LEU A 48 -0.87 -7.03 -2.62
C LEU A 48 -2.12 -6.79 -3.48
N ALA A 49 -1.98 -6.80 -4.81
CA ALA A 49 -3.09 -6.62 -5.74
C ALA A 49 -4.11 -7.76 -5.63
N ALA A 50 -3.65 -9.02 -5.60
CA ALA A 50 -4.52 -10.18 -5.37
C ALA A 50 -5.23 -10.12 -4.00
N THR A 51 -4.56 -9.62 -2.97
CA THR A 51 -5.16 -9.45 -1.64
C THR A 51 -6.25 -8.38 -1.66
N CYS A 52 -6.02 -7.22 -2.27
CA CYS A 52 -7.02 -6.16 -2.41
C CYS A 52 -8.24 -6.65 -3.20
N ARG A 53 -8.01 -7.32 -4.34
CA ARG A 53 -9.06 -7.95 -5.17
C ARG A 53 -9.88 -8.95 -4.36
N ARG A 54 -9.23 -9.90 -3.68
CA ARG A 54 -9.89 -10.92 -2.88
C ARG A 54 -10.77 -10.29 -1.79
N LEU A 55 -10.24 -9.32 -1.04
CA LEU A 55 -11.00 -8.64 0.00
C LEU A 55 -12.23 -7.92 -0.56
N ALA A 56 -12.09 -7.22 -1.69
CA ALA A 56 -13.20 -6.53 -2.36
C ALA A 56 -14.27 -7.48 -2.92
N VAL A 57 -13.87 -8.66 -3.41
CA VAL A 57 -14.82 -9.66 -3.95
C VAL A 57 -15.49 -10.43 -2.82
N ASP A 58 -14.72 -11.10 -1.96
CA ASP A 58 -15.20 -12.08 -0.98
C ASP A 58 -16.10 -11.45 0.12
N TYR A 59 -15.88 -10.16 0.43
CA TYR A 59 -16.60 -9.43 1.49
C TYR A 59 -17.56 -8.36 0.97
N ASP A 60 -17.76 -8.26 -0.36
CA ASP A 60 -18.65 -7.28 -1.01
C ASP A 60 -18.44 -5.83 -0.54
N LEU A 61 -17.17 -5.39 -0.51
CA LEU A 61 -16.78 -4.09 0.04
C LEU A 61 -17.11 -2.92 -0.90
N ASP A 62 -17.57 -1.82 -0.32
CA ASP A 62 -17.76 -0.54 -1.00
C ASP A 62 -16.45 0.28 -1.09
N GLY A 63 -15.46 -0.05 -0.26
CA GLY A 63 -14.17 0.63 -0.25
C GLY A 63 -13.04 -0.09 0.47
N LEU A 64 -11.82 0.32 0.15
CA LEU A 64 -10.59 -0.11 0.79
C LEU A 64 -9.82 1.12 1.25
N LYS A 65 -9.40 1.13 2.51
CA LYS A 65 -8.43 2.10 3.00
C LYS A 65 -7.06 1.42 3.08
N ILE A 66 -6.12 1.87 2.27
CA ILE A 66 -4.79 1.29 2.16
C ILE A 66 -3.80 2.20 2.87
N ASP A 67 -3.21 1.68 3.93
CA ASP A 67 -2.41 2.44 4.90
C ASP A 67 -0.95 1.97 4.97
N PHE A 68 -0.11 2.77 5.64
CA PHE A 68 1.34 2.56 5.81
C PHE A 68 2.16 2.44 4.50
N LEU A 69 1.65 3.00 3.40
CA LEU A 69 2.35 3.03 2.10
C LEU A 69 3.67 3.82 2.10
N ASP A 70 3.89 4.68 3.11
CA ASP A 70 5.13 5.42 3.36
C ASP A 70 6.27 4.51 3.83
N GLN A 71 5.97 3.38 4.44
CA GLN A 71 7.00 2.51 5.01
C GLN A 71 7.93 1.95 3.92
N ALA A 72 7.42 1.77 2.69
CA ALA A 72 8.23 1.44 1.52
C ALA A 72 9.35 2.47 1.25
N MET A 73 9.25 3.72 1.72
CA MET A 73 10.30 4.72 1.52
C MET A 73 11.61 4.39 2.24
N VAL A 74 11.63 3.37 3.12
CA VAL A 74 12.87 2.78 3.65
C VAL A 74 13.82 2.29 2.54
N TYR A 75 13.26 1.91 1.38
CA TYR A 75 14.02 1.46 0.21
C TYR A 75 14.57 2.60 -0.68
N ARG A 76 14.21 3.86 -0.40
CA ARG A 76 14.60 5.01 -1.25
C ARG A 76 16.12 5.17 -1.30
N GLY A 77 16.69 5.14 -2.51
CA GLY A 77 18.13 5.30 -2.73
C GLY A 77 18.97 4.10 -2.31
N THR A 78 18.35 2.98 -1.93
CA THR A 78 19.03 1.70 -1.72
C THR A 78 19.19 0.96 -3.04
N PRO A 79 20.24 0.13 -3.23
CA PRO A 79 20.30 -0.80 -4.36
C PRO A 79 19.03 -1.68 -4.41
N SER A 80 18.52 -1.92 -5.62
CA SER A 80 17.42 -2.85 -5.84
C SER A 80 17.93 -4.21 -6.29
N THR A 81 17.15 -5.25 -6.00
CA THR A 81 17.26 -6.58 -6.61
C THR A 81 15.94 -7.03 -7.27
N GLY A 82 14.95 -6.14 -7.31
CA GLY A 82 13.66 -6.37 -7.95
C GLY A 82 13.64 -5.91 -9.40
N ASP A 83 12.45 -5.83 -9.99
CA ASP A 83 12.24 -5.42 -11.39
C ASP A 83 12.15 -3.89 -11.59
N HIS A 84 12.17 -3.12 -10.49
CA HIS A 84 12.33 -1.67 -10.51
C HIS A 84 13.49 -1.21 -9.61
N ASP A 85 14.28 -0.23 -10.06
CA ASP A 85 15.32 0.41 -9.25
C ASP A 85 14.72 1.41 -8.25
N ASP A 86 13.85 2.31 -8.73
CA ASP A 86 13.20 3.33 -7.90
C ASP A 86 11.92 2.81 -7.24
N VAL A 87 11.85 2.99 -5.92
CA VAL A 87 10.68 2.59 -5.12
C VAL A 87 9.44 3.43 -5.42
N GLY A 88 9.61 4.69 -5.86
CA GLY A 88 8.49 5.54 -6.29
C GLY A 88 7.81 5.03 -7.55
N GLU A 89 8.59 4.58 -8.54
CA GLU A 89 8.05 3.89 -9.70
C GLU A 89 7.37 2.57 -9.32
N ALA A 90 8.03 1.74 -8.52
CA ALA A 90 7.46 0.46 -8.09
C ALA A 90 6.11 0.63 -7.37
N MET A 91 5.99 1.66 -6.52
CA MET A 91 4.73 2.04 -5.87
C MET A 91 3.68 2.51 -6.88
N ARG A 92 4.06 3.31 -7.90
CA ARG A 92 3.14 3.72 -8.98
C ARG A 92 2.60 2.51 -9.75
N VAL A 93 3.44 1.51 -10.02
CA VAL A 93 3.04 0.26 -10.68
C VAL A 93 2.11 -0.56 -9.78
N LEU A 94 2.43 -0.71 -8.49
CA LEU A 94 1.58 -1.37 -7.49
C LEU A 94 0.17 -0.77 -7.45
N LEU A 95 0.06 0.57 -7.36
CA LEU A 95 -1.24 1.23 -7.28
C LEU A 95 -2.06 1.10 -8.58
N GLY A 96 -1.39 1.12 -9.74
CA GLY A 96 -2.02 0.80 -11.02
C GLY A 96 -2.54 -0.64 -11.06
N GLN A 97 -1.72 -1.60 -10.63
CA GLN A 97 -2.07 -3.02 -10.61
C GLN A 97 -3.24 -3.33 -9.66
N ILE A 98 -3.29 -2.72 -8.47
CA ILE A 98 -4.43 -2.83 -7.54
C ILE A 98 -5.72 -2.35 -8.22
N ARG A 99 -5.69 -1.17 -8.87
CA ARG A 99 -6.84 -0.61 -9.59
C ARG A 99 -7.29 -1.53 -10.72
N ASP A 100 -6.34 -2.03 -11.51
CA ASP A 100 -6.64 -2.83 -12.70
C ASP A 100 -7.18 -4.22 -12.33
N GLU A 101 -6.69 -4.84 -11.25
CA GLU A 101 -7.25 -6.07 -10.68
C GLU A 101 -8.65 -5.88 -10.08
N LEU A 102 -8.90 -4.75 -9.41
CA LEU A 102 -10.25 -4.40 -8.92
C LEU A 102 -11.23 -4.17 -10.08
N ALA A 103 -10.82 -3.44 -11.12
CA ALA A 103 -11.62 -3.24 -12.32
C ALA A 103 -11.92 -4.56 -13.04
N ALA A 104 -10.93 -5.43 -13.21
CA ALA A 104 -11.09 -6.77 -13.79
C ALA A 104 -12.00 -7.70 -12.96
N ALA A 105 -12.16 -7.43 -11.66
CA ALA A 105 -13.09 -8.11 -10.77
C ALA A 105 -14.50 -7.50 -10.72
N GLY A 106 -14.80 -6.48 -11.55
CA GLY A 106 -16.08 -5.76 -11.52
C GLY A 106 -16.23 -4.79 -10.35
N ARG A 107 -15.12 -4.43 -9.68
CA ARG A 107 -15.05 -3.49 -8.55
C ARG A 107 -14.39 -2.16 -8.95
N GLY A 108 -14.55 -1.73 -10.20
CA GLY A 108 -13.91 -0.51 -10.73
C GLY A 108 -14.35 0.79 -10.04
N ASP A 109 -15.57 0.83 -9.52
CA ASP A 109 -16.13 1.98 -8.80
C ASP A 109 -15.84 1.97 -7.27
N LEU A 110 -15.08 0.98 -6.78
CA LEU A 110 -14.74 0.83 -5.37
C LEU A 110 -13.82 1.98 -4.91
N ALA A 111 -14.17 2.63 -3.80
CA ALA A 111 -13.42 3.77 -3.30
C ALA A 111 -12.12 3.33 -2.60
N VAL A 112 -10.97 3.78 -3.09
CA VAL A 112 -9.67 3.57 -2.45
C VAL A 112 -9.22 4.84 -1.71
N GLU A 113 -9.08 4.76 -0.38
CA GLU A 113 -8.55 5.84 0.47
C GLU A 113 -7.06 5.67 0.78
N PHE A 114 -6.32 6.78 0.68
CA PHE A 114 -4.91 6.94 1.06
C PHE A 114 -4.74 8.02 2.17
N ARG A 115 -3.79 7.88 3.11
CA ARG A 115 -3.73 8.62 4.42
C ARG A 115 -2.97 9.97 4.49
N GLN A 116 -2.19 10.35 3.46
CA GLN A 116 -0.98 11.21 3.59
C GLN A 116 0.18 10.53 4.38
N PRO A 117 1.47 10.88 4.15
CA PRO A 117 2.03 11.87 3.21
C PRO A 117 2.19 11.34 1.76
N TYR A 118 1.36 10.39 1.34
CA TYR A 118 1.33 9.77 -0.01
C TYR A 118 1.05 10.74 -1.18
N VAL A 119 1.13 12.06 -0.97
CA VAL A 119 0.80 13.08 -1.95
C VAL A 119 2.06 13.45 -2.73
N SER A 120 2.36 12.67 -3.76
CA SER A 120 3.04 13.22 -4.93
C SER A 120 2.01 13.43 -6.04
N PRO A 121 2.23 14.37 -6.98
CA PRO A 121 1.36 14.52 -8.16
C PRO A 121 1.18 13.23 -8.97
N ALA A 122 2.13 12.30 -8.88
CA ALA A 122 2.05 10.98 -9.51
C ALA A 122 1.09 10.01 -8.80
N ILE A 123 0.84 10.14 -7.50
CA ILE A 123 -0.05 9.24 -6.74
C ILE A 123 -1.52 9.70 -6.77
N GLY A 124 -1.77 11.00 -6.97
CA GLY A 124 -3.13 11.56 -7.01
C GLY A 124 -4.05 11.00 -8.11
N ALA A 125 -3.50 10.31 -9.12
CA ALA A 125 -4.27 9.62 -10.17
C ALA A 125 -4.83 8.25 -9.74
N TYR A 126 -4.47 7.74 -8.55
CA TYR A 126 -4.74 6.35 -8.14
C TYR A 126 -5.64 6.22 -6.90
N GLY A 127 -5.97 7.32 -6.20
CA GLY A 127 -6.81 7.30 -5.00
C GLY A 127 -7.98 8.26 -5.12
N GLN A 128 -9.20 7.77 -4.87
CA GLN A 128 -10.41 8.58 -4.95
C GLN A 128 -10.65 9.41 -3.68
N ILE A 129 -10.08 9.01 -2.55
CA ILE A 129 -10.18 9.72 -1.26
C ILE A 129 -8.79 9.88 -0.66
N LEU A 130 -8.48 11.09 -0.19
CA LEU A 130 -7.26 11.41 0.54
C LEU A 130 -7.63 11.94 1.93
N ARG A 131 -7.20 11.24 2.98
CA ARG A 131 -7.34 11.72 4.38
C ARG A 131 -6.14 12.60 4.75
N ALA A 132 -6.36 13.63 5.57
CA ALA A 132 -5.30 14.44 6.16
C ALA A 132 -4.89 13.92 7.55
N GLY A 133 -3.83 13.08 7.59
CA GLY A 133 -3.13 12.67 8.82
C GLY A 133 -3.97 11.93 9.87
N ASP A 134 -3.37 11.64 11.03
CA ASP A 134 -4.10 11.02 12.15
C ASP A 134 -4.84 12.06 13.01
N CYS A 135 -4.33 13.30 13.06
CA CYS A 135 -4.91 14.41 13.81
C CYS A 135 -5.67 15.37 12.88
N PRO A 136 -6.98 15.18 12.62
CA PRO A 136 -7.75 16.05 11.72
C PRO A 136 -7.86 17.51 12.22
N GLY A 137 -7.62 17.74 13.52
CA GLY A 137 -7.61 19.08 14.13
C GLY A 137 -6.25 19.79 14.16
N ASP A 138 -5.14 19.13 13.81
CA ASP A 138 -3.81 19.78 13.84
C ASP A 138 -3.48 20.43 12.50
N ALA A 139 -3.94 21.67 12.34
CA ALA A 139 -3.65 22.50 11.18
C ALA A 139 -2.15 22.84 11.00
N VAL A 140 -1.30 22.64 12.01
CA VAL A 140 0.14 22.91 11.92
C VAL A 140 0.89 21.71 11.35
N VAL A 141 0.57 20.50 11.82
CA VAL A 141 1.09 19.25 11.24
C VAL A 141 0.59 19.08 9.81
N ASN A 142 -0.72 19.24 9.57
CA ASN A 142 -1.30 19.09 8.22
C ASN A 142 -0.78 20.14 7.21
N ARG A 143 -0.35 21.33 7.65
CA ARG A 143 0.30 22.35 6.80
C ARG A 143 1.80 22.09 6.55
N ARG A 144 2.49 21.39 7.44
CA ARG A 144 3.94 21.14 7.36
C ARG A 144 4.31 19.83 6.67
N SER A 145 3.32 18.99 6.37
CA SER A 145 3.50 17.66 5.76
C SER A 145 2.95 17.56 4.32
N THR A 146 2.68 18.70 3.70
CA THR A 146 2.39 18.89 2.26
C THR A 146 3.56 19.54 1.57
#